data_AF-A0A2V8QSH6-F1
#
_entry.id   AF-A0A2V8QSH6-F1
#
_cell.length_a   1.000
_cell.length_b   1.000
_cell.length_c   1.000
_cell.angle_alpha   90.00
_cell.angle_beta   90.00
_cell.angle_gamma   90.00
#
_symmetry.space_group_name_H-M   'P 1'
#
loop_
_entity.id
_entity.type
_entity.pdbx_description
1 polymer ?
#
loop_
_entity_poly.entity_id
_entity_poly.type
_entity_poly.pdbx_seq_one_letter_code
_entity_poly.pdbx_strand_id
1 'polypeptide(L)'
;MLRPSALLLTLIVFLGFSIGQAQITQGQFITDVPRPPESSQPPKLNPETEKKALDLVETLSEQVLNLHASANRIRAESEVADLLWVRDEKRARTLFTAALTQLTNQISDLDYSDPDVYQEMQRITFSRQELVMRIAPHDADLAISALQQTRLQTDNRPRYGG
;
A
#
# COMPACT_ATOMS: atom_id res chain seq x y z
N MET A 1 -45.82 -17.30 -42.74
CA MET A 1 -46.17 -15.96 -43.25
C MET A 1 -45.83 -14.94 -42.18
N LEU A 2 -44.63 -14.36 -42.23
CA LEU A 2 -44.18 -13.29 -41.34
C LEU A 2 -43.93 -12.02 -42.17
N ARG A 3 -44.39 -10.88 -41.62
CA ARG A 3 -44.55 -9.59 -42.30
C ARG A 3 -43.23 -8.80 -42.42
N PRO A 4 -43.01 -8.03 -43.51
CA PRO A 4 -41.73 -7.43 -43.89
C PRO A 4 -41.57 -5.98 -43.38
N SER A 5 -41.79 -5.72 -42.09
CA SER A 5 -41.84 -4.35 -41.55
C SER A 5 -40.91 -4.11 -40.35
N ALA A 6 -39.98 -5.04 -40.09
CA ALA A 6 -38.98 -4.94 -39.03
C ALA A 6 -37.53 -4.84 -39.57
N LEU A 7 -37.36 -4.62 -40.88
CA LEU A 7 -36.05 -4.59 -41.55
C LEU A 7 -35.52 -3.18 -41.86
N LEU A 8 -36.21 -2.12 -41.39
CA LEU A 8 -35.83 -0.73 -41.68
C LEU A 8 -35.40 0.07 -40.43
N LEU A 9 -35.24 -0.60 -39.29
CA LEU A 9 -34.76 0.00 -38.04
C LEU A 9 -33.50 -0.69 -37.47
N THR A 10 -32.82 -1.47 -38.29
CA THR A 10 -31.52 -2.10 -38.01
C THR A 10 -30.44 -1.72 -39.04
N LEU A 11 -30.59 -0.55 -39.69
CA LEU A 11 -29.66 -0.06 -40.72
C LEU A 11 -28.83 1.18 -40.30
N ILE A 12 -28.79 1.54 -39.01
CA ILE A 12 -27.99 2.70 -38.52
C ILE A 12 -26.94 2.29 -37.45
N VAL A 13 -26.82 1.01 -37.10
CA VAL A 13 -25.85 0.54 -36.08
C VAL A 13 -24.66 -0.24 -36.68
N PHE A 14 -24.59 -0.40 -38.00
CA PHE A 14 -23.54 -1.15 -38.69
C PHE A 14 -22.74 -0.31 -39.70
N LEU A 15 -22.44 0.95 -39.36
CA LEU A 15 -21.51 1.78 -40.13
C LEU A 15 -20.33 2.14 -39.23
N GLY A 16 -19.36 1.23 -39.09
CA GLY A 16 -18.18 1.54 -38.30
C GLY A 16 -17.16 0.43 -38.06
N PHE A 17 -17.20 -0.70 -38.75
CA PHE A 17 -16.13 -1.70 -38.62
C PHE A 17 -15.55 -2.11 -39.97
N SER A 18 -14.24 -1.87 -40.09
CA SER A 18 -13.26 -2.62 -40.87
C SER A 18 -13.17 -2.37 -42.37
N ILE A 19 -12.46 -1.29 -42.73
CA ILE A 19 -11.59 -1.28 -43.91
C ILE A 19 -10.20 -0.81 -43.46
N GLY A 20 -9.18 -1.62 -43.76
CA GLY A 20 -7.82 -1.12 -44.00
C GLY A 20 -6.76 -1.45 -42.96
N GLN A 21 -6.23 -2.67 -43.03
CA GLN A 21 -4.80 -2.88 -42.72
C GLN A 21 -3.97 -2.06 -43.72
N ALA A 22 -3.21 -1.08 -43.24
CA ALA A 22 -2.16 -0.43 -44.03
C ALA A 22 -0.99 -0.02 -43.12
N GLN A 23 0.03 -0.87 -43.16
CA GLN A 23 1.45 -0.51 -43.16
C GLN A 23 2.02 0.24 -41.95
N ILE A 24 2.69 -0.55 -41.10
CA ILE A 24 3.84 -0.11 -40.31
C ILE A 24 4.90 0.39 -41.29
N THR A 25 5.00 1.70 -41.49
CA THR A 25 6.21 2.42 -41.90
C THR A 25 5.92 3.90 -41.73
N GLN A 26 6.28 4.47 -40.57
CA GLN A 26 6.53 5.90 -40.46
C GLN A 26 7.68 6.13 -39.48
N GLY A 27 8.87 6.34 -40.05
CA GLY A 27 9.73 7.39 -39.53
C GLY A 27 9.07 8.72 -39.85
N GLN A 28 8.33 9.26 -38.88
CA GLN A 28 8.05 10.69 -38.78
C GLN A 28 8.19 11.06 -37.31
N PHE A 29 9.31 11.72 -37.02
CA PHE A 29 9.45 12.53 -35.83
C PHE A 29 8.33 13.57 -35.84
N ILE A 30 7.30 13.37 -35.04
CA ILE A 30 6.42 14.46 -34.61
C ILE A 30 7.10 15.10 -33.40
N THR A 31 8.02 16.01 -33.71
CA THR A 31 8.33 17.12 -32.80
C THR A 31 7.12 18.05 -32.83
N ASP A 32 6.30 17.99 -31.79
CA ASP A 32 5.73 19.14 -31.07
C ASP A 32 4.51 18.64 -30.27
N VAL A 33 4.79 17.93 -29.17
CA VAL A 33 3.82 17.86 -28.06
C VAL A 33 3.97 19.20 -27.35
N PRO A 34 2.92 20.03 -27.25
CA PRO A 34 2.96 21.24 -26.43
C PRO A 34 3.43 20.87 -25.03
N ARG A 35 4.67 21.25 -24.69
CA ARG A 35 5.22 21.09 -23.36
C ARG A 35 4.26 21.83 -22.42
N PRO A 36 3.67 21.17 -21.40
CA PRO A 36 2.96 21.88 -20.34
C PRO A 36 3.89 23.00 -19.86
N PRO A 37 3.39 24.23 -19.62
CA PRO A 37 4.24 25.36 -19.26
C PRO A 37 5.18 24.94 -18.13
N GLU A 38 6.48 24.97 -18.45
CA GLU A 38 7.61 24.66 -17.59
C GLU A 38 7.76 25.80 -16.56
N SER A 39 6.78 25.92 -15.66
CA SER A 39 6.81 26.85 -14.52
C SER A 39 5.80 26.50 -13.43
N SER A 40 5.30 25.27 -13.37
CA SER A 40 4.65 24.78 -12.15
C SER A 40 5.74 24.33 -11.17
N GLN A 41 6.50 25.28 -10.61
CA GLN A 41 7.07 25.01 -9.29
C GLN A 41 5.89 24.52 -8.43
N PRO A 42 6.00 23.36 -7.76
CA PRO A 42 4.93 22.90 -6.89
C PRO A 42 4.58 24.08 -5.97
N PRO A 43 3.29 24.44 -5.84
CA PRO A 43 2.88 25.60 -5.07
C PRO A 43 3.57 25.52 -3.71
N LYS A 44 4.37 26.54 -3.39
CA LYS A 44 5.09 26.61 -2.11
C LYS A 44 4.03 26.46 -1.01
N LEU A 45 4.08 25.34 -0.30
CA LEU A 45 3.09 25.00 0.70
C LEU A 45 3.10 26.11 1.77
N ASN A 46 1.93 26.65 2.11
CA ASN A 46 1.84 27.65 3.16
C ASN A 46 2.31 27.01 4.49
N PRO A 47 3.32 27.55 5.18
CA PRO A 47 3.84 26.97 6.42
C PRO A 47 2.77 26.86 7.51
N GLU A 48 1.76 27.73 7.52
CA GLU A 48 0.63 27.62 8.45
C GLU A 48 -0.25 26.40 8.18
N THR A 49 -0.46 26.06 6.91
CA THR A 49 -1.22 24.88 6.50
C THR A 49 -0.43 23.61 6.80
N GLU A 50 0.88 23.64 6.58
CA GLU A 50 1.76 22.52 6.90
C GLU A 50 1.76 22.21 8.41
N LYS A 51 1.92 23.25 9.23
CA LYS A 51 1.88 23.10 10.69
C LYS A 51 0.56 22.49 11.16
N LYS A 52 -0.58 22.98 10.66
CA LYS A 52 -1.90 22.42 10.98
C LYS A 52 -2.03 20.96 10.56
N ALA A 53 -1.50 20.58 9.39
CA ALA A 53 -1.52 19.20 8.95
C ALA A 53 -0.69 18.30 9.88
N LEU A 54 0.48 18.76 10.33
CA LEU A 54 1.31 18.04 11.29
C LEU A 54 0.63 17.91 12.65
N ASP A 55 0.01 18.98 13.15
CA ASP A 55 -0.74 18.95 14.42
C ASP A 55 -1.90 17.91 14.36
N LEU A 56 -2.56 17.79 13.21
CA LEU A 56 -3.59 16.77 12.98
C LEU A 56 -3.02 15.36 12.95
N VAL A 57 -1.87 15.15 12.30
CA VAL A 57 -1.20 13.86 12.24
C VAL A 57 -0.73 13.42 13.63
N GLU A 58 -0.21 14.35 14.45
CA GLU A 58 0.17 14.05 15.83
C GLU A 58 -1.07 13.68 16.67
N THR A 59 -2.16 14.44 16.56
CA THR A 59 -3.42 14.12 17.24
C THR A 59 -3.95 12.74 16.82
N LEU A 60 -3.84 12.39 15.54
CA LEU A 60 -4.20 11.08 15.04
C LEU A 60 -3.33 9.99 15.69
N SER A 61 -2.01 10.23 15.78
CA SER A 61 -1.08 9.28 16.40
C SER A 61 -1.46 8.92 17.84
N GLU A 62 -1.94 9.89 18.61
CA GLU A 62 -2.41 9.68 19.98
C GLU A 62 -3.71 8.84 20.03
N GLN A 63 -4.59 9.03 19.05
CA GLN A 63 -5.84 8.28 18.94
C GLN A 63 -5.63 6.82 18.51
N VAL A 64 -4.58 6.54 17.74
CA VAL A 64 -4.27 5.18 17.26
C VAL A 64 -4.09 4.22 18.44
N LEU A 65 -3.53 4.67 19.55
CA LEU A 65 -3.33 3.85 20.75
C LEU A 65 -4.65 3.33 21.34
N ASN A 66 -5.78 3.99 21.08
CA ASN A 66 -7.10 3.60 21.58
C ASN A 66 -7.80 2.57 20.68
N LEU A 67 -7.24 2.21 19.52
CA LEU A 67 -7.82 1.19 18.67
C LEU A 67 -7.70 -0.18 19.34
N HIS A 68 -8.81 -0.91 19.44
CA HIS A 68 -8.85 -2.20 20.14
C HIS A 68 -8.01 -3.28 19.45
N ALA A 69 -8.14 -3.40 18.12
CA ALA A 69 -7.42 -4.42 17.34
C ALA A 69 -5.97 -4.01 17.09
N SER A 70 -5.02 -4.86 17.50
CA SER A 70 -3.58 -4.67 17.30
C SER A 70 -3.21 -4.54 15.82
N ALA A 71 -3.84 -5.30 14.92
CA ALA A 71 -3.62 -5.16 13.49
C ALA A 71 -3.96 -3.75 12.96
N ASN A 72 -5.03 -3.12 13.49
CA ASN A 72 -5.41 -1.76 13.10
C ASN A 72 -4.41 -0.74 13.65
N ARG A 73 -3.92 -0.94 14.88
CA ARG A 73 -2.87 -0.09 15.46
C ARG A 73 -1.60 -0.13 14.64
N ILE A 74 -1.08 -1.32 14.32
CA ILE A 74 0.13 -1.50 13.51
C ILE A 74 0.00 -0.77 12.17
N ARG A 75 -1.14 -0.93 11.47
CA ARG A 75 -1.37 -0.25 10.19
C ARG A 75 -1.39 1.27 10.35
N ALA A 76 -2.14 1.79 11.32
CA ALA A 76 -2.29 3.23 11.50
C ALA A 76 -0.99 3.89 12.00
N GLU A 77 -0.24 3.25 12.90
CA GLU A 77 1.10 3.69 13.32
C GLU A 77 2.06 3.77 12.13
N SER A 78 2.03 2.75 11.25
CA SER A 78 2.87 2.71 10.06
C SER A 78 2.51 3.80 9.05
N GLU A 79 1.22 4.11 8.89
CA GLU A 79 0.75 5.19 8.01
C GLU A 79 1.14 6.57 8.56
N VAL A 80 0.99 6.78 9.86
CA VAL A 80 1.41 8.03 10.49
C VAL A 80 2.93 8.20 10.42
N ALA A 81 3.70 7.13 10.62
CA ALA A 81 5.15 7.15 10.47
C ALA A 81 5.59 7.54 9.06
N ASP A 82 4.95 6.95 8.03
CA ASP A 82 5.21 7.25 6.62
C ASP A 82 4.98 8.74 6.31
N LEU A 83 3.88 9.31 6.81
CA LEU A 83 3.57 10.74 6.65
C LEU A 83 4.55 11.66 7.38
N LEU A 84 5.06 11.25 8.54
CA LEU A 84 5.98 12.06 9.35
C LEU A 84 7.43 11.98 8.89
N TRP A 85 7.82 10.95 8.12
CA TRP A 85 9.23 10.64 7.85
C TRP A 85 10.05 11.84 7.34
N VAL A 86 9.52 12.57 6.35
CA VAL A 86 10.21 13.72 5.71
C VAL A 86 10.43 14.89 6.68
N ARG A 87 9.64 14.98 7.76
CA ARG A 87 9.64 16.13 8.68
C ARG A 87 10.23 15.81 10.04
N ASP A 88 9.90 14.64 10.58
CA ASP A 88 10.43 14.15 11.85
C ASP A 88 10.73 12.65 11.73
N GLU A 89 11.91 12.36 11.19
CA GLU A 89 12.43 11.00 11.04
C GLU A 89 12.49 10.27 12.39
N LYS A 90 12.86 10.98 13.46
CA LYS A 90 13.02 10.36 14.79
C LYS A 90 11.67 9.89 15.32
N ARG A 91 10.63 10.71 15.17
CA ARG A 91 9.26 10.35 15.55
C ARG A 91 8.72 9.23 14.68
N ALA A 92 8.90 9.31 13.37
CA ALA A 92 8.51 8.27 12.43
C ALA A 92 9.18 6.91 12.74
N ARG A 93 10.50 6.91 12.98
CA ARG A 93 11.24 5.70 13.40
C ARG A 93 10.71 5.12 14.71
N THR A 94 10.32 5.98 15.66
CA THR A 94 9.70 5.54 16.93
C THR A 94 8.37 4.83 16.68
N LEU A 95 7.52 5.37 15.80
CA LEU A 95 6.23 4.78 15.44
C LEU A 95 6.40 3.44 14.69
N PHE A 96 7.32 3.35 13.73
CA PHE A 96 7.64 2.08 13.07
C PHE A 96 8.16 1.04 14.06
N THR A 97 8.98 1.45 15.03
CA THR A 97 9.48 0.54 16.08
C THR A 97 8.37 0.07 17.01
N ALA A 98 7.41 0.95 17.34
CA ALA A 98 6.23 0.58 18.11
C ALA A 98 5.37 -0.45 17.37
N ALA A 99 5.11 -0.22 16.08
CA ALA A 99 4.36 -1.14 15.23
C ALA A 99 5.07 -2.51 15.12
N LEU A 100 6.40 -2.51 14.96
CA LEU A 100 7.22 -3.73 14.95
C LEU A 100 7.14 -4.49 16.27
N THR A 101 7.17 -3.77 17.40
CA THR A 101 7.05 -4.37 18.73
C THR A 101 5.67 -5.03 18.91
N GLN A 102 4.60 -4.36 18.48
CA GLN A 102 3.25 -4.93 18.52
C GLN A 102 3.13 -6.19 17.68
N LEU A 103 3.70 -6.20 16.46
CA LEU A 103 3.70 -7.38 15.60
C LEU A 103 4.52 -8.53 16.20
N THR A 104 5.65 -8.23 16.83
CA THR A 104 6.49 -9.24 17.49
C THR A 104 5.78 -9.86 18.70
N ASN A 105 5.01 -9.06 19.44
CA ASN A 105 4.17 -9.55 20.53
C ASN A 105 3.07 -10.48 19.99
N GLN A 106 2.36 -10.08 18.92
CA GLN A 106 1.37 -10.96 18.26
C GLN A 106 1.95 -12.32 17.86
N ILE A 107 3.17 -12.32 17.32
CA ILE A 107 3.87 -13.57 16.95
C ILE A 107 4.18 -14.42 18.18
N SER A 108 4.59 -13.78 19.27
CA SER A 108 4.95 -14.47 20.52
C SER A 108 3.73 -15.06 21.23
N ASP A 109 2.56 -14.44 21.05
CA ASP A 109 1.28 -14.86 21.62
C ASP A 109 0.57 -15.95 20.79
N LEU A 110 1.14 -16.38 19.66
CA LEU A 110 0.56 -17.44 18.82
C LEU A 110 0.50 -18.77 19.57
N ASP A 111 -0.72 -19.31 19.71
CA ASP A 111 -0.95 -20.68 20.19
C ASP A 111 -1.02 -21.66 19.02
N TYR A 112 0.06 -22.42 18.80
CA TYR A 112 0.15 -23.43 17.76
C TYR A 112 -0.76 -24.66 17.96
N SER A 113 -1.41 -24.78 19.12
CA SER A 113 -2.40 -25.82 19.38
C SER A 113 -3.83 -25.41 18.99
N ASP A 114 -4.06 -24.12 18.72
CA ASP A 114 -5.36 -23.59 18.30
C ASP A 114 -5.71 -24.02 16.85
N PRO A 115 -6.90 -24.59 16.59
CA PRO A 115 -7.39 -24.86 15.24
C PRO A 115 -7.36 -23.66 14.29
N ASP A 116 -7.53 -22.44 14.81
CA ASP A 116 -7.57 -21.20 14.04
C ASP A 116 -6.18 -20.54 13.86
N VAL A 117 -5.11 -21.14 14.40
CA VAL A 117 -3.74 -20.57 14.35
C VAL A 117 -3.30 -20.25 12.92
N TYR A 118 -3.70 -21.06 11.94
CA TYR A 118 -3.35 -20.83 10.54
C TYR A 118 -3.92 -19.51 10.00
N GLN A 119 -5.12 -19.12 10.42
CA GLN A 119 -5.72 -17.84 10.02
C GLN A 119 -4.97 -16.67 10.64
N GLU A 120 -4.56 -16.80 11.90
CA GLU A 120 -3.80 -15.75 12.59
C GLU A 120 -2.39 -15.61 12.03
N MET A 121 -1.72 -16.72 11.71
CA MET A 121 -0.44 -16.72 11.00
C MET A 121 -0.52 -16.00 9.64
N GLN A 122 -1.61 -16.20 8.89
CA GLN A 122 -1.83 -15.46 7.64
C GLN A 122 -1.97 -13.96 7.89
N ARG A 123 -2.80 -13.56 8.86
CA ARG A 123 -2.96 -12.15 9.24
C ARG A 123 -1.65 -11.49 9.63
N ILE A 124 -0.86 -12.17 10.45
CA ILE A 124 0.48 -11.71 10.85
C ILE A 124 1.40 -11.60 9.64
N THR A 125 1.37 -12.56 8.72
CA THR A 125 2.17 -12.53 7.48
C THR A 125 1.81 -11.30 6.63
N PHE A 126 0.53 -10.97 6.50
CA PHE A 126 0.10 -9.76 5.80
C PHE A 126 0.57 -8.48 6.51
N SER A 127 0.37 -8.37 7.82
CA SER A 127 0.86 -7.23 8.62
C SER A 127 2.37 -7.06 8.51
N ARG A 128 3.12 -8.16 8.52
CA ARG A 128 4.57 -8.17 8.33
C ARG A 128 4.98 -7.61 6.97
N GLN A 129 4.34 -8.06 5.90
CA GLN A 129 4.65 -7.58 4.56
C GLN A 129 4.37 -6.08 4.44
N GLU A 130 3.20 -5.64 4.89
CA GLU A 130 2.80 -4.22 4.86
C GLU A 130 3.78 -3.34 5.63
N LEU A 131 4.14 -3.74 6.87
CA LEU A 131 5.07 -3.00 7.71
C LEU A 131 6.44 -2.84 7.02
N VAL A 132 7.01 -3.95 6.52
CA VAL A 132 8.32 -3.93 5.86
C VAL A 132 8.30 -3.09 4.60
N MET A 133 7.25 -3.21 3.77
CA MET A 133 7.14 -2.45 2.53
C MET A 133 7.02 -0.94 2.76
N ARG A 134 6.51 -0.51 3.92
CA ARG A 134 6.44 0.90 4.32
C ARG A 134 7.74 1.41 4.94
N ILE A 135 8.45 0.57 5.69
CA ILE A 135 9.75 0.96 6.27
C ILE A 135 10.84 1.02 5.20
N ALA A 136 10.86 0.07 4.25
CA ALA A 136 11.98 -0.12 3.32
C ALA A 136 12.38 1.12 2.47
N PRO A 137 11.45 1.97 1.98
CA PRO A 137 11.81 3.18 1.25
C PRO A 137 12.55 4.23 2.09
N HIS A 138 12.42 4.13 3.42
CA HIS A 138 12.82 5.14 4.40
C HIS A 138 14.04 4.71 5.20
N ASP A 139 14.06 3.46 5.66
CA ASP A 139 15.09 2.90 6.52
C ASP A 139 15.30 1.41 6.22
N ALA A 140 16.28 1.12 5.36
CA ALA A 140 16.58 -0.25 4.95
C ALA A 140 17.05 -1.13 6.12
N ASP A 141 17.78 -0.57 7.08
CA ASP A 141 18.31 -1.31 8.22
C ASP A 141 17.17 -1.70 9.18
N LEU A 142 16.24 -0.77 9.44
CA LEU A 142 15.05 -1.06 10.22
C LEU A 142 14.15 -2.09 9.51
N ALA A 143 14.01 -2.02 8.19
CA ALA A 143 13.25 -3.01 7.43
C ALA A 143 13.86 -4.42 7.54
N ILE A 144 15.19 -4.53 7.45
CA ILE A 144 15.90 -5.80 7.65
C ILE A 144 15.71 -6.32 9.08
N SER A 145 15.86 -5.45 10.08
CA SER A 145 15.61 -5.80 11.48
C SER A 145 14.17 -6.28 11.68
N ALA A 146 13.19 -5.59 11.08
CA ALA A 146 11.79 -5.99 11.13
C ALA A 146 11.58 -7.40 10.54
N LEU A 147 12.18 -7.68 9.37
CA LEU A 147 12.11 -9.00 8.75
C LEU A 147 12.68 -10.11 9.65
N GLN A 148 13.78 -9.82 10.34
CA GLN A 148 14.46 -10.78 11.23
C GLN A 148 13.67 -11.05 12.51
N GLN A 149 13.17 -9.99 13.15
CA GLN A 149 12.43 -10.09 14.43
C GLN A 149 11.06 -10.72 14.27
N THR A 150 10.41 -10.54 13.11
CA THR A 150 9.06 -11.05 12.84
C THR A 150 9.06 -12.39 12.12
N ARG A 151 10.14 -13.16 12.23
CA ARG A 151 10.25 -14.47 11.58
C ARG A 151 9.30 -15.46 12.28
N LEU A 152 8.32 -15.95 11.53
CA LEU A 152 7.42 -17.02 11.99
C LEU A 152 8.15 -18.37 12.06
N GLN A 153 7.79 -19.19 13.05
CA GLN A 153 8.25 -20.56 13.11
C GLN A 153 7.55 -21.36 12.00
N THR A 154 8.32 -21.80 11.01
CA THR A 154 7.82 -22.59 9.88
C THR A 154 8.06 -24.09 10.05
N ASP A 155 8.74 -24.51 11.13
CA ASP A 155 9.15 -25.90 11.34
C ASP A 155 8.38 -26.51 12.51
N ASN A 156 7.16 -27.02 12.24
CA ASN A 156 6.45 -27.91 13.15
C ASN A 156 6.97 -29.35 12.97
N ARG A 157 8.29 -29.55 13.04
CA ARG A 157 8.86 -30.89 13.16
C ARG A 157 8.85 -31.24 14.64
N PRO A 158 8.16 -32.33 15.06
CA PRO A 158 8.34 -32.82 16.42
C PRO A 158 9.82 -33.09 16.62
N ARG A 159 10.41 -32.47 17.65
CA ARG A 159 11.78 -32.75 18.08
C ARG A 159 11.84 -34.19 18.60
N TYR A 160 11.87 -35.16 17.69
CA TYR A 160 12.35 -36.50 17.99
C TYR A 160 13.87 -36.45 17.94
N GLY A 161 14.49 -36.28 19.11
CA GLY A 161 15.94 -36.34 19.26
C GLY A 161 16.41 -35.71 20.57
N GLY A 162 16.60 -36.55 21.58
CA GLY A 162 17.16 -36.23 22.89
C GLY A 162 16.93 -37.38 23.87
#